data_AF-A0A350XWK8-F1
#
_entry.id   AF-A0A350XWK8-F1
#
_cell.length_a   1.000
_cell.length_b   1.000
_cell.length_c   1.000
_cell.angle_alpha   90.00
_cell.angle_beta   90.00
_cell.angle_gamma   90.00
#
_symmetry.space_group_name_H-M   'P 1'
#
loop_
_entity.id
_entity.type
_entity.pdbx_description
1 polymer ?
#
loop_
_entity_poly.entity_id
_entity_poly.type
_entity_poly.pdbx_seq_one_letter_code
_entity_poly.pdbx_strand_id
1 'polypeptide(L)'
;MTKFVSLFISIIMFVFPMLNIPHAEVNKEKFNTEYTNVFVHGFSGWGEYDDVYKLFPYWGVRNGDLMKYLNARGFDCHAATVAPAGSAWD
;
A
#
# COMPACT_ATOMS: atom_id res chain seq x y z
N MET A 1 -9.97 38.41 6.82
CA MET A 1 -10.53 37.41 5.89
C MET A 1 -9.53 36.97 4.81
N THR A 2 -8.95 37.88 4.04
CA THR A 2 -8.00 37.57 2.95
C THR A 2 -6.77 36.76 3.36
N LYS A 3 -6.19 37.02 4.56
CA LYS A 3 -5.03 36.28 5.08
C LYS A 3 -5.31 34.80 5.40
N PHE A 4 -6.52 34.51 5.89
CA PHE A 4 -6.93 33.12 6.18
C PHE A 4 -7.23 32.36 4.89
N VAL A 5 -7.85 33.03 3.91
CA VAL A 5 -8.11 32.46 2.58
C VAL A 5 -6.80 32.19 1.84
N SER A 6 -5.82 33.09 1.89
CA SER A 6 -4.52 32.87 1.25
C SER A 6 -3.74 31.72 1.88
N LEU A 7 -3.79 31.58 3.22
CA LEU A 7 -3.16 30.47 3.92
C LEU A 7 -3.79 29.12 3.53
N PHE A 8 -5.12 29.06 3.48
CA PHE A 8 -5.84 27.86 3.07
C PHE A 8 -5.51 27.46 1.62
N ILE A 9 -5.50 28.42 0.69
CA ILE A 9 -5.13 28.17 -0.71
C ILE A 9 -3.67 27.71 -0.82
N SER A 10 -2.74 28.30 -0.07
CA SER A 10 -1.33 27.86 -0.09
C SER A 10 -1.14 26.42 0.40
N ILE A 11 -1.91 25.98 1.40
CA ILE A 11 -1.86 24.60 1.89
C ILE A 11 -2.39 23.65 0.81
N ILE A 12 -3.52 23.98 0.18
CA ILE A 12 -4.08 23.16 -0.91
C ILE A 12 -3.08 23.07 -2.06
N MET A 13 -2.52 24.19 -2.52
CA MET A 13 -1.58 24.21 -3.65
C MET A 13 -0.26 23.50 -3.34
N PHE A 14 0.13 23.39 -2.07
CA PHE A 14 1.29 22.60 -1.66
C PHE A 14 0.98 21.10 -1.58
N VAL A 15 -0.21 20.73 -1.07
CA VAL A 15 -0.60 19.34 -0.82
C VAL A 15 -1.13 18.64 -2.09
N PHE A 16 -1.88 19.33 -2.94
CA PHE A 16 -2.51 18.72 -4.13
C PHE A 16 -1.51 18.15 -5.14
N PRO A 17 -0.40 18.85 -5.49
CA PRO A 17 0.62 18.29 -6.38
C PRO A 17 1.37 17.11 -5.77
N MET A 18 1.47 17.03 -4.44
CA MET A 18 2.06 15.89 -3.73
C MET A 18 1.18 14.64 -3.77
N LEU A 19 -0.10 14.75 -4.14
CA LEU A 19 -0.96 13.59 -4.21
C LEU A 19 -0.53 12.60 -5.30
N ASN A 20 0.21 13.05 -6.33
CA ASN A 20 0.83 12.26 -7.42
C ASN A 20 0.22 10.86 -7.59
N ILE A 21 -1.11 10.82 -7.80
CA ILE A 21 -1.88 9.57 -7.72
C ILE A 21 -1.53 8.81 -8.99
N PRO A 22 -0.73 7.74 -8.92
CA PRO A 22 -0.27 7.09 -10.13
C PRO A 22 -1.44 6.29 -10.70
N HIS A 23 -2.13 6.88 -11.67
CA HIS A 23 -3.12 6.19 -12.49
C HIS A 23 -2.38 5.22 -13.40
N ALA A 24 -2.69 3.94 -13.31
CA ALA A 24 -2.19 2.93 -14.24
C ALA A 24 -3.37 2.33 -14.98
N GLU A 25 -3.33 2.43 -16.30
CA GLU A 25 -4.22 1.65 -17.16
C GLU A 25 -3.76 0.20 -17.12
N VAL A 26 -4.58 -0.65 -16.50
CA VAL A 26 -4.29 -2.08 -16.43
C VAL A 26 -5.06 -2.79 -17.52
N ASN A 27 -4.32 -3.30 -18.50
CA ASN A 27 -4.86 -4.29 -19.42
C ASN A 27 -4.96 -5.64 -18.70
N LYS A 28 -6.17 -5.97 -18.24
CA LYS A 28 -6.47 -7.23 -17.55
C LYS A 28 -6.27 -8.46 -18.43
N GLU A 29 -6.39 -8.33 -19.75
CA GLU A 29 -6.20 -9.45 -20.69
C GLU A 29 -4.74 -9.92 -20.77
N LYS A 30 -3.79 -9.05 -20.38
CA LYS A 30 -2.35 -9.36 -20.38
C LYS A 30 -1.95 -10.32 -19.25
N PHE A 31 -2.71 -10.32 -18.15
CA PHE A 31 -2.44 -11.13 -16.97
C PHE A 31 -3.51 -12.22 -16.88
N ASN A 32 -3.29 -13.30 -17.64
CA ASN A 32 -4.24 -14.41 -17.77
C ASN A 32 -4.22 -15.33 -16.53
N THR A 33 -4.52 -14.78 -15.35
CA THR A 33 -4.50 -15.51 -14.08
C THR A 33 -5.54 -14.93 -13.12
N GLU A 34 -6.41 -15.79 -12.61
CA GLU A 34 -7.40 -15.46 -11.56
C GLU A 34 -6.87 -15.80 -10.16
N TYR A 35 -5.56 -15.95 -9.98
CA TYR A 35 -4.99 -16.35 -8.71
C TYR A 35 -4.94 -15.20 -7.70
N THR A 36 -5.31 -15.52 -6.46
CA THR A 36 -4.98 -14.73 -5.28
C THR A 36 -3.49 -14.81 -4.99
N ASN A 37 -2.85 -13.66 -4.84
CA ASN A 37 -1.43 -13.54 -4.55
C ASN A 37 -1.24 -13.26 -3.06
N VAL A 38 -0.74 -14.24 -2.32
CA VAL A 38 -0.49 -14.13 -0.88
C VAL A 38 0.99 -13.88 -0.63
N PHE A 39 1.33 -12.73 -0.09
CA PHE A 39 2.69 -12.34 0.25
C PHE A 39 2.99 -12.72 1.69
N VAL A 40 4.00 -13.55 1.90
CA VAL A 40 4.41 -14.05 3.21
C VAL A 40 5.70 -13.36 3.63
N HIS A 41 5.67 -12.63 4.75
CA HIS A 41 6.85 -11.94 5.26
C HIS A 41 7.87 -12.92 5.85
N GLY A 42 9.12 -12.47 6.00
CA GLY A 42 10.18 -13.24 6.64
C GLY A 42 10.31 -12.99 8.14
N PHE A 43 11.51 -13.27 8.67
CA PHE A 43 11.87 -12.96 10.04
C PHE A 43 11.67 -11.48 10.37
N SER A 44 11.10 -11.19 11.54
CA SER A 44 10.77 -9.84 12.01
C SER A 44 9.79 -9.06 11.12
N GLY A 45 9.00 -9.75 10.29
CA GLY A 45 7.96 -9.13 9.47
C GLY A 45 6.61 -9.02 10.15
N TRP A 46 5.64 -8.46 9.42
CA TRP A 46 4.25 -8.32 9.86
C TRP A 46 3.33 -8.26 8.63
N GLY A 47 2.08 -8.67 8.81
CA GLY A 47 1.07 -8.77 7.75
C GLY A 47 -0.14 -7.88 8.00
N GLU A 48 -1.17 -8.01 7.16
CA GLU A 48 -2.31 -7.09 7.13
C GLU A 48 -3.19 -7.12 8.39
N TYR A 49 -3.09 -8.17 9.20
CA TYR A 49 -3.81 -8.28 10.48
C TYR A 49 -3.06 -7.65 11.66
N ASP A 50 -1.80 -7.27 11.49
CA ASP A 50 -1.01 -6.59 12.52
C ASP A 50 -1.25 -5.08 12.49
N ASP A 51 -1.42 -4.46 13.67
CA ASP A 51 -1.67 -3.01 13.75
C ASP A 51 -0.53 -2.16 13.18
N VAL A 52 0.70 -2.66 13.26
CA VAL A 52 1.87 -1.99 12.67
C VAL A 52 1.75 -1.88 11.14
N TYR A 53 1.09 -2.82 10.47
CA TYR A 53 0.92 -2.80 9.02
C TYR A 53 0.09 -1.59 8.55
N LYS A 54 -0.92 -1.20 9.34
CA LYS A 54 -1.79 -0.06 9.02
C LYS A 54 -1.02 1.26 8.94
N LEU A 55 0.06 1.38 9.71
CA LEU A 55 0.92 2.56 9.78
C LEU A 55 2.18 2.43 8.91
N PHE A 56 2.79 1.25 8.91
CA PHE A 56 4.02 0.91 8.22
C PHE A 56 3.84 -0.42 7.48
N PRO A 57 3.31 -0.43 6.26
CA PRO A 57 3.12 -1.68 5.52
C PRO A 57 4.47 -2.34 5.24
N TYR A 58 4.64 -3.61 5.65
CA TYR A 58 5.90 -4.35 5.49
C TYR A 58 6.33 -4.42 4.02
N TRP A 59 5.36 -4.65 3.14
CA TRP A 59 5.57 -4.65 1.70
C TRP A 59 5.44 -3.23 1.15
N GLY A 60 6.59 -2.58 0.99
CA GLY A 60 6.69 -1.27 0.37
C GLY A 60 7.16 -0.16 1.31
N VAL A 61 7.00 -0.30 2.64
CA VAL A 61 7.50 0.57 3.73
C VAL A 61 7.65 2.05 3.33
N ARG A 62 8.81 2.43 2.78
CA ARG A 62 9.17 3.81 2.40
C ARG A 62 8.44 4.33 1.16
N ASN A 63 8.00 3.45 0.28
CA ASN A 63 7.42 3.77 -1.02
C ASN A 63 5.89 3.58 -1.05
N GLY A 64 5.27 3.34 0.12
CA GLY A 64 3.84 3.11 0.27
C GLY A 64 3.47 1.63 0.45
N ASP A 65 2.20 1.34 0.28
CA ASP A 65 1.62 0.01 0.49
C ASP A 65 1.54 -0.75 -0.84
N LEU A 66 2.38 -1.78 -0.99
CA LEU A 66 2.45 -2.58 -2.21
C LEU A 66 1.13 -3.32 -2.48
N MET A 67 0.45 -3.81 -1.44
CA MET A 67 -0.82 -4.53 -1.62
C MET A 67 -1.86 -3.58 -2.17
N LYS A 68 -1.98 -2.36 -1.63
CA LYS A 68 -2.87 -1.34 -2.20
C LYS A 68 -2.49 -0.98 -3.64
N TYR A 69 -1.20 -0.85 -3.92
CA TYR A 69 -0.71 -0.52 -5.26
C TYR A 69 -1.09 -1.57 -6.31
N LEU A 70 -0.93 -2.86 -5.99
CA LEU A 70 -1.23 -3.98 -6.87
C LEU A 70 -2.75 -4.23 -6.97
N ASN A 71 -3.50 -4.13 -5.87
CA ASN A 71 -4.96 -4.22 -5.87
C ASN A 71 -5.61 -3.12 -6.72
N ALA A 72 -5.10 -1.88 -6.64
CA ALA A 72 -5.54 -0.79 -7.52
C ALA A 72 -5.27 -1.07 -9.01
N ARG A 73 -4.41 -2.06 -9.31
CA ARG A 73 -4.05 -2.54 -10.64
C ARG A 73 -4.71 -3.89 -10.98
N GLY A 74 -5.73 -4.30 -10.25
CA GLY A 74 -6.54 -5.47 -10.59
C GLY A 74 -5.91 -6.82 -10.27
N PHE A 75 -4.82 -6.85 -9.48
CA PHE A 75 -4.31 -8.09 -8.91
C PHE A 75 -4.94 -8.30 -7.54
N ASP A 76 -5.49 -9.48 -7.29
CA ASP A 76 -5.94 -9.86 -5.95
C ASP A 76 -4.70 -10.16 -5.08
N CYS A 77 -4.38 -9.25 -4.14
CA CYS A 77 -3.14 -9.29 -3.35
C CYS A 77 -3.39 -9.11 -1.85
N HIS A 78 -2.81 -10.00 -1.04
CA HIS A 78 -2.91 -10.00 0.42
C HIS A 78 -1.55 -10.15 1.09
N ALA A 79 -1.39 -9.60 2.29
CA ALA A 79 -0.19 -9.78 3.11
C ALA A 79 -0.49 -10.69 4.30
N ALA A 80 0.00 -11.93 4.28
CA ALA A 80 -0.21 -12.89 5.35
C ALA A 80 0.48 -12.43 6.65
N THR A 81 -0.21 -12.61 7.78
CA THR A 81 0.34 -12.46 9.13
C THR A 81 0.75 -13.84 9.66
N VAL A 82 2.04 -14.02 9.94
CA VAL A 82 2.61 -15.24 10.56
C VAL A 82 3.52 -14.86 11.72
N ALA A 83 3.95 -15.84 12.52
CA ALA A 83 4.84 -15.58 13.66
C ALA A 83 6.20 -15.02 13.18
N PRO A 84 6.59 -13.79 13.57
CA PRO A 84 7.79 -13.14 13.02
C PRO A 84 9.11 -13.78 13.46
N ALA A 85 9.08 -14.57 14.53
CA ALA A 85 10.24 -15.29 15.07
C ALA A 85 9.92 -16.77 15.36
N GLY A 86 8.80 -17.27 14.84
CA GLY A 86 8.42 -18.68 14.92
C GLY A 86 9.30 -19.54 14.02
N SER A 87 9.22 -20.86 14.18
CA SER A 87 9.86 -21.76 13.23
C SER A 87 9.09 -21.75 11.90
N ALA A 88 9.71 -22.19 10.81
CA ALA A 88 9.01 -22.34 9.53
C ALA A 88 7.95 -23.47 9.53
N TRP A 89 7.90 -24.27 10.60
CA TRP A 89 6.90 -25.30 10.80
C TRP A 89 5.62 -24.77 11.43
N ASP A 90 5.74 -23.80 12.34
CA ASP A 90 4.62 -23.21 13.08
C ASP A 90 3.72 -22.36 12.16
#